data_AF-A0A8H5UCT5-F1
#
_entry.id   AF-A0A8H5UCT5-F1
#
_cell.length_a   1.000
_cell.length_b   1.000
_cell.length_c   1.000
_cell.angle_alpha   90.00
_cell.angle_beta   90.00
_cell.angle_gamma   90.00
#
_symmetry.space_group_name_H-M   'P 1'
#
loop_
_entity.id
_entity.type
_entity.pdbx_description
1 polymer ?
#
loop_
_entity_poly.entity_id
_entity_poly.type
_entity_poly.pdbx_seq_one_letter_code
_entity_poly.pdbx_strand_id
1 'polypeptide(L)'
;MLRLCRGDNLGVRSQVPALYLRLGRDQEAYDFIKWYAVKGGSTYDWRDMSLPYLDLEGEDAFEAVIEKPLYYDVSFKMALTLIKIRLMKDLESLQGLLQKKANATGEERYDYLQEEAMSDILLQRADIVARDDYKDLIAELKRQVLQLYKMVKENNKHICPGIENPNLFAYDVLSIYSPGSREEAVLIFRQSWYSWSETEPAITYMRGIIRDDK
;
A
#
# COMPACT_ATOMS: atom_id res chain seq x y z
N MET A 1 -14.52 -13.92 7.72
CA MET A 1 -15.41 -14.06 6.54
C MET A 1 -14.68 -14.73 5.37
N LEU A 2 -13.53 -14.22 4.93
CA LEU A 2 -12.75 -14.79 3.81
C LEU A 2 -12.31 -16.26 4.00
N ARG A 3 -12.04 -16.70 5.23
CA ARG A 3 -11.76 -18.12 5.54
C ARG A 3 -12.95 -19.07 5.40
N LEU A 4 -14.18 -18.53 5.38
CA LEU A 4 -15.42 -19.33 5.25
C LEU A 4 -15.98 -19.26 3.82
N CYS A 5 -15.63 -18.22 3.05
CA CYS A 5 -15.96 -18.05 1.65
C CYS A 5 -14.78 -17.40 0.92
N ARG A 6 -13.82 -18.21 0.46
CA ARG A 6 -12.60 -17.72 -0.22
C ARG A 6 -12.92 -17.00 -1.53
N GLY A 7 -14.00 -17.41 -2.20
CA GLY A 7 -14.52 -16.77 -3.41
C GLY A 7 -15.02 -15.34 -3.20
N ASP A 8 -15.29 -14.93 -1.95
CA ASP A 8 -15.64 -13.56 -1.54
C ASP A 8 -16.64 -12.86 -2.48
N ASN A 9 -17.84 -13.41 -2.52
CA ASN A 9 -18.96 -12.94 -3.35
C ASN A 9 -19.44 -11.51 -2.98
N LEU A 10 -19.05 -11.01 -1.81
CA LEU A 10 -19.42 -9.68 -1.31
C LEU A 10 -18.32 -8.63 -1.52
N GLY A 11 -17.17 -9.00 -2.08
CA GLY A 11 -16.07 -8.08 -2.35
C GLY A 11 -15.41 -7.52 -1.09
N VAL A 12 -15.47 -8.25 0.04
CA VAL A 12 -14.89 -7.82 1.32
C VAL A 12 -13.37 -7.70 1.22
N ARG A 13 -12.73 -8.50 0.34
CA ARG A 13 -11.27 -8.49 0.19
C ARG A 13 -10.72 -7.10 -0.12
N SER A 14 -11.45 -6.28 -0.90
CA SER A 14 -11.06 -4.94 -1.32
C SER A 14 -10.84 -3.96 -0.15
N GLN A 15 -11.43 -4.23 1.01
CA GLN A 15 -11.30 -3.39 2.21
C GLN A 15 -10.16 -3.84 3.12
N VAL A 16 -9.76 -5.11 3.04
CA VAL A 16 -8.86 -5.73 4.02
C VAL A 16 -7.49 -5.05 4.09
N PRO A 17 -6.81 -4.73 2.97
CA PRO A 17 -5.54 -4.01 3.03
C PRO A 17 -5.66 -2.66 3.74
N ALA A 18 -6.69 -1.87 3.42
CA ALA A 18 -6.89 -0.58 4.06
C ALA A 18 -7.11 -0.72 5.58
N LEU A 19 -7.83 -1.75 6.02
CA LEU A 19 -8.03 -2.02 7.45
C LEU A 19 -6.71 -2.41 8.15
N TYR A 20 -5.87 -3.23 7.52
CA TYR A 20 -4.55 -3.55 8.05
C TYR A 20 -3.68 -2.30 8.21
N LEU A 21 -3.68 -1.40 7.22
CA LEU A 21 -2.89 -0.16 7.27
C LEU A 21 -3.32 0.80 8.37
N ARG A 22 -4.60 0.81 8.75
CA ARG A 22 -5.10 1.58 9.91
C ARG A 22 -4.68 0.99 11.25
N LEU A 23 -4.36 -0.31 11.27
CA LEU A 23 -3.88 -1.01 12.45
C LEU A 23 -2.34 -1.00 12.56
N GLY A 24 -1.64 -0.32 11.64
CA GLY A 24 -0.17 -0.33 11.57
C GLY A 24 0.42 -1.68 11.19
N ARG A 25 -0.37 -2.52 10.50
CA ARG A 25 -0.02 -3.88 10.08
C ARG A 25 0.32 -3.89 8.59
N ASP A 26 1.32 -3.11 8.22
CA ASP A 26 1.67 -2.82 6.84
C ASP A 26 2.31 -4.06 6.18
N GLN A 27 3.06 -4.86 6.93
CA GLN A 27 3.58 -6.14 6.45
C GLN A 27 2.46 -7.13 6.09
N GLU A 28 1.45 -7.32 6.95
CA GLU A 28 0.35 -8.22 6.61
C GLU A 28 -0.55 -7.68 5.51
N ALA A 29 -0.68 -6.35 5.40
CA ALA A 29 -1.33 -5.74 4.24
C ALA A 29 -0.59 -6.09 2.95
N TYR A 30 0.74 -6.01 2.98
CA TYR A 30 1.61 -6.37 1.86
C TYR A 30 1.47 -7.85 1.49
N ASP A 31 1.61 -8.76 2.44
CA ASP A 31 1.54 -10.20 2.23
C ASP A 31 0.16 -10.62 1.68
N PHE A 32 -0.91 -10.00 2.19
CA PHE A 32 -2.28 -10.21 1.69
C PHE A 32 -2.39 -9.79 0.22
N ILE A 33 -1.92 -8.59 -0.13
CA ILE A 33 -1.92 -8.09 -1.51
C ILE A 33 -1.10 -9.03 -2.41
N LYS A 34 0.11 -9.39 -1.97
CA LYS A 34 1.03 -10.25 -2.70
C LYS A 34 0.40 -11.61 -2.98
N TRP A 35 -0.26 -12.22 -1.99
CA TRP A 35 -0.92 -13.52 -2.15
C TRP A 35 -1.91 -13.50 -3.31
N TYR A 36 -2.77 -12.49 -3.38
CA TYR A 36 -3.70 -12.37 -4.50
C TYR A 36 -3.00 -12.07 -5.83
N ALA A 37 -1.94 -11.27 -5.80
CA ALA A 37 -1.18 -10.93 -7.01
C ALA A 37 -0.50 -12.15 -7.64
N VAL A 38 -0.02 -13.13 -6.84
CA VAL A 38 0.76 -14.27 -7.34
C VAL A 38 0.06 -15.63 -7.27
N LYS A 39 -0.94 -15.81 -6.41
CA LYS A 39 -1.69 -17.07 -6.23
C LYS A 39 -3.18 -16.93 -6.54
N GLY A 40 -3.80 -15.78 -6.22
CA GLY A 40 -5.25 -15.57 -6.27
C GLY A 40 -5.85 -15.33 -7.66
N GLY A 41 -5.48 -16.11 -8.68
CA GLY A 41 -5.95 -15.99 -10.06
C GLY A 41 -7.15 -16.85 -10.44
N SER A 42 -7.47 -16.87 -11.74
CA SER A 42 -8.52 -17.72 -12.33
C SER A 42 -8.21 -19.23 -12.25
N THR A 43 -6.93 -19.57 -12.08
CA THR A 43 -6.45 -20.97 -11.96
C THR A 43 -6.52 -21.51 -10.53
N TYR A 44 -6.81 -20.66 -9.53
CA TYR A 44 -6.96 -21.09 -8.14
C TYR A 44 -8.37 -21.63 -7.89
N ASP A 45 -8.49 -22.83 -7.31
CA ASP A 45 -9.79 -23.38 -6.93
C ASP A 45 -10.29 -22.76 -5.61
N TRP A 46 -11.13 -21.73 -5.74
CA TRP A 46 -11.73 -21.01 -4.63
C TRP A 46 -12.67 -21.87 -3.75
N ARG A 47 -13.06 -23.06 -4.20
CA ARG A 47 -13.93 -23.99 -3.46
C ARG A 47 -13.14 -25.06 -2.72
N ASP A 48 -11.90 -25.33 -3.11
CA ASP A 48 -11.03 -26.25 -2.41
C ASP A 48 -10.45 -25.58 -1.16
N MET A 49 -10.96 -26.01 0.01
CA MET A 49 -10.54 -25.50 1.31
C MET A 49 -9.23 -26.12 1.81
N SER A 50 -8.72 -27.17 1.15
CA SER A 50 -7.45 -27.82 1.48
C SER A 50 -6.24 -27.07 0.91
N LEU A 51 -6.43 -26.25 -0.13
CA LEU A 51 -5.36 -25.46 -0.72
C LEU A 51 -4.83 -24.38 0.24
N PRO A 52 -3.53 -24.04 0.18
CA PRO A 52 -2.97 -22.92 0.94
C PRO A 52 -3.66 -21.61 0.58
N TYR A 53 -4.05 -20.84 1.60
CA TYR A 53 -4.83 -19.62 1.42
C TYR A 53 -4.39 -18.53 2.41
N LEU A 54 -3.97 -17.38 1.88
CA LEU A 54 -3.38 -16.28 2.65
C LEU A 54 -2.25 -16.79 3.57
N ASP A 55 -1.36 -17.59 2.98
CA ASP A 55 -0.27 -18.32 3.63
C ASP A 55 1.11 -17.70 3.38
N LEU A 56 1.16 -16.48 2.83
CA LEU A 56 2.41 -15.72 2.75
C LEU A 56 2.62 -14.94 4.05
N GLU A 57 3.86 -14.85 4.49
CA GLU A 57 4.26 -14.15 5.73
C GLU A 57 5.67 -13.59 5.57
N GLY A 58 5.83 -12.30 5.86
CA GLY A 58 7.14 -11.62 5.83
C GLY A 58 7.72 -11.49 4.42
N GLU A 59 6.89 -11.35 3.40
CA GLU A 59 7.34 -11.18 2.02
C GLU A 59 8.09 -9.85 1.85
N ASP A 60 9.00 -9.79 0.87
CA ASP A 60 9.84 -8.61 0.67
C ASP A 60 9.04 -7.43 0.09
N ALA A 61 8.62 -6.51 0.96
CA ALA A 61 7.91 -5.29 0.57
C ALA A 61 8.74 -4.30 -0.26
N PHE A 62 10.03 -4.57 -0.52
CA PHE A 62 10.89 -3.76 -1.40
C PHE A 62 10.90 -4.24 -2.85
N GLU A 63 10.38 -5.44 -3.13
CA GLU A 63 10.40 -5.99 -4.47
C GLU A 63 9.64 -5.11 -5.48
N ALA A 64 9.97 -5.31 -6.76
CA ALA A 64 9.39 -4.58 -7.86
C ALA A 64 7.87 -4.76 -7.94
N VAL A 65 7.17 -3.71 -8.38
CA VAL A 65 5.73 -3.76 -8.62
C VAL A 65 5.41 -4.78 -9.71
N ILE A 66 4.53 -5.72 -9.41
CA ILE A 66 4.07 -6.71 -10.39
C ILE A 66 3.18 -5.99 -11.42
N GLU A 67 3.66 -5.87 -12.66
CA GLU A 67 2.92 -5.19 -13.74
C GLU A 67 1.66 -5.94 -14.18
N LYS A 68 1.72 -7.28 -14.19
CA LYS A 68 0.64 -8.17 -14.66
C LYS A 68 0.30 -9.23 -13.60
N PRO A 69 -0.31 -8.83 -12.48
CA PRO A 69 -0.69 -9.74 -11.41
C PRO A 69 -1.88 -10.60 -11.80
N LEU A 70 -2.00 -11.77 -11.19
CA LEU A 70 -3.11 -12.70 -11.42
C LEU A 70 -4.45 -12.10 -10.97
N TYR A 71 -4.45 -11.37 -9.85
CA TYR A 71 -5.58 -10.58 -9.39
C TYR A 71 -5.10 -9.32 -8.73
N TYR A 72 -5.60 -8.17 -9.21
CA TYR A 72 -5.29 -6.90 -8.59
C TYR A 72 -6.38 -5.88 -8.88
N ASP A 73 -7.33 -5.75 -7.96
CA ASP A 73 -8.30 -4.66 -8.01
C ASP A 73 -7.61 -3.31 -7.76
N VAL A 74 -8.33 -2.22 -8.00
CA VAL A 74 -7.77 -0.87 -7.84
C VAL A 74 -7.58 -0.51 -6.37
N SER A 75 -8.37 -1.09 -5.46
CA SER A 75 -8.24 -0.88 -4.01
C SER A 75 -6.91 -1.42 -3.47
N PHE A 76 -6.44 -2.56 -3.98
CA PHE A 76 -5.17 -3.13 -3.58
C PHE A 76 -3.99 -2.32 -4.12
N LYS A 77 -4.11 -1.74 -5.33
CA LYS A 77 -3.10 -0.81 -5.86
C LYS A 77 -3.03 0.46 -5.01
N MET A 78 -4.19 0.97 -4.57
CA MET A 78 -4.25 2.11 -3.64
C MET A 78 -3.57 1.78 -2.31
N ALA A 79 -3.85 0.62 -1.73
CA ALA A 79 -3.19 0.19 -0.50
C ALA A 79 -1.67 -0.03 -0.70
N LEU A 80 -1.24 -0.67 -1.80
CA LEU A 80 0.18 -0.84 -2.08
C LEU A 80 0.89 0.49 -2.29
N THR A 81 0.24 1.46 -2.96
CA THR A 81 0.79 2.82 -3.09
C THR A 81 1.07 3.41 -1.71
N LEU A 82 0.13 3.30 -0.78
CA LEU A 82 0.30 3.81 0.58
C LEU A 82 1.43 3.10 1.33
N ILE A 83 1.51 1.76 1.26
CA ILE A 83 2.61 0.96 1.86
C ILE A 83 3.95 1.47 1.35
N LYS A 84 4.11 1.59 0.01
CA LYS A 84 5.37 2.02 -0.61
C LYS A 84 5.74 3.45 -0.22
N ILE A 85 4.76 4.34 -0.04
CA ILE A 85 5.01 5.71 0.43
C ILE A 85 5.42 5.72 1.90
N ARG A 86 4.74 4.99 2.79
CA ARG A 86 5.10 4.89 4.22
C ARG A 86 6.52 4.34 4.38
N LEU A 87 6.82 3.23 3.71
CA LEU A 87 8.14 2.63 3.70
C LEU A 87 9.23 3.59 3.17
N MET A 88 8.93 4.34 2.11
CA MET A 88 9.83 5.37 1.58
C MET A 88 10.07 6.48 2.61
N LYS A 89 9.02 6.92 3.31
CA LYS A 89 9.12 7.97 4.33
C LYS A 89 9.91 7.52 5.54
N ASP A 90 9.76 6.27 5.95
CA ASP A 90 10.55 5.69 7.05
C ASP A 90 12.06 5.67 6.69
N LEU A 91 12.41 5.30 5.45
CA LEU A 91 13.78 5.37 4.96
C LEU A 91 14.31 6.80 4.83
N GLU A 92 13.48 7.75 4.35
CA GLU A 92 13.85 9.17 4.33
C GLU A 92 14.13 9.70 5.75
N SER A 93 13.36 9.22 6.75
CA SER A 93 13.55 9.54 8.16
C SER A 93 14.88 9.00 8.69
N LEU A 94 15.18 7.71 8.45
CA LEU A 94 16.48 7.10 8.78
C LEU A 94 17.66 7.78 8.09
N GLN A 95 17.51 8.14 6.81
CA GLN A 95 18.52 8.89 6.08
C GLN A 95 18.79 10.26 6.72
N GLY A 96 17.74 10.92 7.20
CA GLY A 96 17.83 12.16 7.95
C GLY A 96 18.53 11.98 9.31
N LEU A 97 18.28 10.88 10.02
CA LEU A 97 19.01 10.51 11.23
C LEU A 97 20.51 10.37 10.95
N LEU A 98 20.90 9.63 9.91
CA LEU A 98 22.30 9.46 9.53
C LEU A 98 22.97 10.77 9.11
N GLN A 99 22.24 11.70 8.50
CA GLN A 99 22.78 13.03 8.20
C GLN A 99 23.06 13.87 9.45
N LYS A 100 22.24 13.70 10.51
CA LYS A 100 22.44 14.37 11.81
C LYS A 100 23.47 13.66 12.68
N LYS A 101 23.56 12.33 12.57
CA LYS A 101 24.42 11.44 13.36
C LYS A 101 24.98 10.33 12.46
N ALA A 102 26.06 10.65 11.75
CA ALA A 102 26.66 9.77 10.74
C ALA A 102 27.11 8.40 11.27
N ASN A 103 27.40 8.32 12.57
CA ASN A 103 27.84 7.11 13.26
C ASN A 103 26.73 6.47 14.11
N ALA A 104 25.46 6.75 13.83
CA ALA A 104 24.36 6.11 14.53
C ALA A 104 24.45 4.59 14.39
N THR A 105 24.39 3.86 15.51
CA THR A 105 24.50 2.39 15.50
C THR A 105 23.21 1.74 14.95
N GLY A 106 23.26 0.45 14.63
CA GLY A 106 22.06 -0.29 14.25
C GLY A 106 20.96 -0.26 15.33
N GLU A 107 21.35 -0.34 16.60
CA GLU A 107 20.44 -0.23 17.75
C GLU A 107 19.78 1.16 17.83
N GLU A 108 20.56 2.24 17.68
CA GLU A 108 20.02 3.60 17.70
C GLU A 108 19.06 3.88 16.54
N ARG A 109 19.31 3.27 15.37
CA ARG A 109 18.38 3.35 14.22
C ARG A 109 17.10 2.56 14.49
N TYR A 110 17.20 1.44 15.18
CA TYR A 110 16.05 0.63 15.58
C TYR A 110 15.18 1.34 16.61
N ASP A 111 15.78 1.90 17.66
CA ASP A 111 15.08 2.69 18.67
C ASP A 111 14.35 3.87 18.02
N TYR A 112 15.02 4.55 17.08
CA TYR A 112 14.41 5.63 16.31
C TYR A 112 13.20 5.17 15.48
N LEU A 113 13.26 4.01 14.84
CA LEU A 113 12.12 3.46 14.10
C LEU A 113 10.95 3.09 15.01
N GLN A 114 11.21 2.56 16.21
CA GLN A 114 10.14 2.21 17.15
C GLN A 114 9.29 3.43 17.54
N GLU A 115 9.88 4.62 17.54
CA GLU A 115 9.20 5.87 17.88
C GLU A 115 8.58 6.56 16.65
N GLU A 116 9.28 6.54 15.51
CA GLU A 116 8.99 7.44 14.38
C GLU A 116 8.47 6.75 13.11
N ALA A 117 8.51 5.41 13.04
CA ALA A 117 8.11 4.71 11.82
C ALA A 117 6.59 4.79 11.56
N MET A 118 6.23 4.98 10.31
CA MET A 118 4.85 4.94 9.81
C MET A 118 4.38 3.52 9.52
N SER A 119 5.31 2.59 9.29
CA SER A 119 5.05 1.18 8.99
C SER A 119 5.85 0.24 9.88
N ASP A 120 5.34 -0.98 10.09
CA ASP A 120 6.01 -2.03 10.87
C ASP A 120 7.05 -2.83 10.06
N ILE A 121 7.13 -2.60 8.75
CA ILE A 121 7.98 -3.38 7.82
C ILE A 121 9.46 -3.29 8.20
N LEU A 122 9.99 -2.08 8.44
CA LEU A 122 11.41 -1.92 8.76
C LEU A 122 11.79 -2.53 10.12
N LEU A 123 10.84 -2.62 11.05
CA LEU A 123 11.07 -3.26 12.36
C LEU A 123 11.46 -4.74 12.21
N GLN A 124 11.03 -5.37 11.11
CA GLN A 124 11.33 -6.77 10.80
C GLN A 124 12.54 -6.94 9.86
N ARG A 125 13.21 -5.86 9.46
CA ARG A 125 14.26 -5.85 8.42
C ARG A 125 15.61 -5.35 8.93
N ALA A 126 16.21 -6.11 9.84
CA ALA A 126 17.52 -5.79 10.42
C ALA A 126 18.62 -5.63 9.38
N ASP A 127 18.54 -6.39 8.30
CA ASP A 127 19.43 -6.31 7.13
C ASP A 127 19.38 -4.93 6.47
N ILE A 128 18.21 -4.30 6.41
CA ILE A 128 18.03 -2.97 5.83
C ILE A 128 18.41 -1.89 6.84
N VAL A 129 17.92 -1.97 8.10
CA VAL A 129 18.19 -0.96 9.13
C VAL A 129 19.69 -0.83 9.46
N ALA A 130 20.46 -1.89 9.26
CA ALA A 130 21.91 -1.86 9.43
C ALA A 130 22.67 -1.09 8.32
N ARG A 131 22.02 -0.68 7.22
CA ARG A 131 22.69 0.03 6.11
C ARG A 131 23.12 1.45 6.49
N ASP A 132 24.22 1.89 5.91
CA ASP A 132 24.78 3.25 6.14
C ASP A 132 24.31 4.29 5.11
N ASP A 133 23.56 3.86 4.10
CA ASP A 133 22.92 4.72 3.10
C ASP A 133 21.63 4.04 2.59
N TYR A 134 20.58 4.83 2.42
CA TYR A 134 19.26 4.40 1.97
C TYR A 134 18.84 5.02 0.64
N LYS A 135 19.67 5.87 0.03
CA LYS A 135 19.31 6.65 -1.17
C LYS A 135 18.88 5.80 -2.35
N ASP A 136 19.50 4.64 -2.54
CA ASP A 136 19.14 3.69 -3.61
C ASP A 136 17.74 3.11 -3.41
N LEU A 137 17.42 2.65 -2.18
CA LEU A 137 16.09 2.14 -1.83
C LEU A 137 15.03 3.23 -1.92
N ILE A 138 15.33 4.43 -1.44
CA ILE A 138 14.42 5.59 -1.57
C ILE A 138 14.15 5.89 -3.05
N ALA A 139 15.18 5.88 -3.90
CA ALA A 139 15.02 6.14 -5.34
C ALA A 139 14.23 5.04 -6.04
N GLU A 140 14.40 3.79 -5.65
CA GLU A 140 13.58 2.66 -6.14
C GLU A 140 12.11 2.81 -5.72
N LEU A 141 11.84 3.07 -4.43
CA LEU A 141 10.48 3.25 -3.94
C LEU A 141 9.78 4.43 -4.61
N LYS A 142 10.49 5.54 -4.89
CA LYS A 142 9.94 6.65 -5.69
C LYS A 142 9.51 6.22 -7.08
N ARG A 143 10.32 5.39 -7.76
CA ARG A 143 9.96 4.82 -9.07
C ARG A 143 8.75 3.89 -8.98
N GLN A 144 8.70 3.04 -7.97
CA GLN A 144 7.58 2.13 -7.72
C GLN A 144 6.28 2.88 -7.41
N VAL A 145 6.31 3.94 -6.59
CA VAL A 145 5.14 4.77 -6.30
C VAL A 145 4.65 5.48 -7.56
N LEU A 146 5.55 6.01 -8.39
CA LEU A 146 5.17 6.62 -9.67
C LEU A 146 4.55 5.59 -10.64
N GLN A 147 5.06 4.36 -10.66
CA GLN A 147 4.47 3.27 -11.44
C GLN A 147 3.06 2.94 -10.95
N LEU A 148 2.87 2.78 -9.64
CA LEU A 148 1.56 2.50 -9.04
C LEU A 148 0.58 3.64 -9.28
N TYR A 149 1.01 4.89 -9.19
CA TYR A 149 0.21 6.06 -9.55
C TYR A 149 -0.35 5.95 -10.98
N LYS A 150 0.52 5.64 -11.95
CA LYS A 150 0.12 5.46 -13.35
C LYS A 150 -0.89 4.32 -13.49
N MET A 151 -0.64 3.18 -12.86
CA MET A 151 -1.57 2.04 -12.88
C MET A 151 -2.94 2.38 -12.27
N VAL A 152 -2.97 3.09 -11.13
CA VAL A 152 -4.22 3.55 -10.49
C VAL A 152 -4.97 4.49 -11.42
N LYS A 153 -4.29 5.47 -12.02
CA LYS A 153 -4.89 6.44 -12.95
C LYS A 153 -5.45 5.75 -14.20
N GLU A 154 -4.72 4.78 -14.76
CA GLU A 154 -5.15 3.98 -15.91
C GLU A 154 -6.37 3.11 -15.58
N ASN A 155 -6.40 2.49 -14.39
CA ASN A 155 -7.53 1.66 -14.01
C ASN A 155 -8.78 2.48 -13.64
N ASN A 156 -8.62 3.62 -12.96
CA ASN A 156 -9.72 4.49 -12.62
C ASN A 156 -9.26 5.96 -12.44
N LYS A 157 -9.43 6.74 -13.51
CA LYS A 157 -9.05 8.17 -13.57
C LYS A 157 -9.73 9.06 -12.52
N HIS A 158 -10.81 8.60 -11.89
CA HIS A 158 -11.56 9.38 -10.92
C HIS A 158 -10.92 9.37 -9.53
N ILE A 159 -10.03 8.41 -9.23
CA ILE A 159 -9.44 8.26 -7.89
C ILE A 159 -8.54 9.45 -7.52
N CYS A 160 -7.60 9.82 -8.39
CA CYS A 160 -6.62 10.88 -8.10
C CYS A 160 -7.27 12.23 -7.73
N PRO A 161 -8.32 12.70 -8.44
CA PRO A 161 -9.10 13.86 -8.00
C PRO A 161 -9.61 13.79 -6.55
N GLY A 162 -10.00 12.61 -6.06
CA GLY A 162 -10.45 12.43 -4.67
C GLY A 162 -9.35 12.55 -3.63
N ILE A 163 -8.10 12.22 -3.99
CA ILE A 163 -6.93 12.44 -3.13
C ILE A 163 -6.61 13.94 -3.03
N GLU A 164 -6.75 14.67 -4.15
CA GLU A 164 -6.60 16.13 -4.16
C GLU A 164 -7.70 16.81 -3.35
N ASN A 165 -8.96 16.45 -3.60
CA ASN A 165 -10.12 17.03 -2.94
C ASN A 165 -11.08 15.94 -2.41
N PRO A 166 -10.88 15.50 -1.15
CA PRO A 166 -11.71 14.49 -0.47
C PRO A 166 -13.21 14.80 -0.46
N ASN A 167 -13.58 16.08 -0.49
CA ASN A 167 -14.98 16.51 -0.47
C ASN A 167 -15.74 16.12 -1.74
N LEU A 168 -15.05 15.78 -2.84
CA LEU A 168 -15.67 15.29 -4.07
C LEU A 168 -16.46 13.99 -3.86
N PHE A 169 -16.09 13.20 -2.86
CA PHE A 169 -16.65 11.86 -2.61
C PHE A 169 -17.36 11.75 -1.26
N ALA A 170 -17.17 12.71 -0.36
CA ALA A 170 -17.72 12.68 1.00
C ALA A 170 -19.26 12.53 1.01
N TYR A 171 -19.96 13.18 0.07
CA TYR A 171 -21.43 13.27 0.07
C TYR A 171 -22.13 12.42 -1.00
N ASP A 172 -21.38 11.66 -1.81
CA ASP A 172 -21.96 10.90 -2.90
C ASP A 172 -22.75 9.69 -2.41
N VAL A 173 -23.86 9.37 -3.06
CA VAL A 173 -24.63 8.16 -2.78
C VAL A 173 -23.99 6.99 -3.52
N LEU A 174 -23.70 5.91 -2.79
CA LEU A 174 -23.23 4.66 -3.42
C LEU A 174 -24.37 4.08 -4.28
N SER A 175 -24.11 3.98 -5.58
CA SER A 175 -25.00 3.33 -6.54
C SER A 175 -24.28 2.14 -7.17
N ILE A 176 -24.92 1.51 -8.16
CA ILE A 176 -24.30 0.43 -8.93
C ILE A 176 -23.04 0.98 -9.61
N TYR A 177 -21.93 0.27 -9.45
CA TYR A 177 -20.65 0.63 -10.06
C TYR A 177 -20.24 -0.37 -11.13
N SER A 178 -19.36 0.08 -12.02
CA SER A 178 -18.64 -0.76 -12.97
C SER A 178 -17.14 -0.50 -12.81
N PRO A 179 -16.27 -1.46 -13.16
CA PRO A 179 -14.83 -1.22 -13.15
C PRO A 179 -14.44 0.05 -13.93
N GLY A 180 -13.66 0.92 -13.30
CA GLY A 180 -13.22 2.21 -13.84
C GLY A 180 -14.23 3.36 -13.73
N SER A 181 -15.43 3.12 -13.18
CA SER A 181 -16.46 4.16 -13.05
C SER A 181 -16.19 5.11 -11.89
N ARG A 182 -16.87 6.26 -11.88
CA ARG A 182 -16.78 7.23 -10.77
C ARG A 182 -17.31 6.63 -9.47
N GLU A 183 -18.36 5.82 -9.55
CA GLU A 183 -19.01 5.16 -8.42
C GLU A 183 -18.05 4.14 -7.77
N GLU A 184 -17.26 3.42 -8.57
CA GLU A 184 -16.19 2.55 -8.06
C GLU A 184 -15.14 3.37 -7.31
N ALA A 185 -14.73 4.53 -7.84
CA ALA A 185 -13.78 5.41 -7.16
C ALA A 185 -14.34 5.93 -5.82
N VAL A 186 -15.62 6.30 -5.75
CA VAL A 186 -16.29 6.69 -4.49
C VAL A 186 -16.30 5.53 -3.49
N LEU A 187 -16.58 4.31 -3.96
CA LEU A 187 -16.56 3.11 -3.11
C LEU A 187 -15.17 2.85 -2.54
N ILE A 188 -14.14 2.81 -3.39
CA ILE A 188 -12.75 2.61 -2.98
C ILE A 188 -12.32 3.71 -2.01
N PHE A 189 -12.63 4.97 -2.34
CA PHE A 189 -12.33 6.10 -1.47
C PHE A 189 -12.95 5.91 -0.08
N ARG A 190 -14.22 5.55 0.02
CA ARG A 190 -14.87 5.33 1.34
C ARG A 190 -14.23 4.20 2.14
N GLN A 191 -13.73 3.18 1.46
CA GLN A 191 -13.10 2.03 2.08
C GLN A 191 -11.66 2.31 2.53
N SER A 192 -10.93 3.16 1.80
CA SER A 192 -9.50 3.38 2.04
C SER A 192 -9.15 4.77 2.58
N TRP A 193 -10.03 5.77 2.51
CA TRP A 193 -9.66 7.16 2.81
C TRP A 193 -9.04 7.34 4.20
N TYR A 194 -9.59 6.65 5.21
CA TYR A 194 -9.05 6.77 6.57
C TYR A 194 -7.62 6.28 6.70
N SER A 195 -7.21 5.21 6.00
CA SER A 195 -5.80 4.77 6.02
C SER A 195 -4.87 5.82 5.42
N TRP A 196 -5.35 6.60 4.45
CA TRP A 196 -4.59 7.70 3.85
C TRP A 196 -4.59 8.96 4.72
N SER A 197 -5.75 9.37 5.25
CA SER A 197 -5.88 10.59 6.07
C SER A 197 -5.14 10.51 7.40
N GLU A 198 -4.90 9.30 7.89
CA GLU A 198 -4.07 9.04 9.08
C GLU A 198 -2.57 9.18 8.77
N THR A 199 -2.17 9.43 7.51
CA THR A 199 -0.77 9.59 7.09
C THR A 199 -0.58 10.82 6.20
N GLU A 200 -0.57 12.00 6.81
CA GLU A 200 -0.46 13.29 6.09
C GLU A 200 0.79 13.41 5.17
N PRO A 201 1.98 12.90 5.54
CA PRO A 201 3.13 12.89 4.64
C PRO A 201 2.88 12.12 3.33
N ALA A 202 2.04 11.08 3.37
CA ALA A 202 1.70 10.30 2.19
C ALA A 202 0.75 11.05 1.26
N ILE A 203 -0.27 11.72 1.81
CA ILE A 203 -1.16 12.59 1.05
C ILE A 203 -0.39 13.72 0.38
N THR A 204 0.49 14.39 1.14
CA THR A 204 1.31 15.49 0.63
C THR A 204 2.18 15.04 -0.55
N TYR A 205 2.83 13.87 -0.41
CA TYR A 205 3.65 13.30 -1.48
C TYR A 205 2.82 12.99 -2.73
N MET A 206 1.67 12.34 -2.55
CA MET A 206 0.79 11.95 -3.66
C MET A 206 0.21 13.17 -4.40
N ARG A 207 -0.18 14.22 -3.67
CA ARG A 207 -0.62 15.50 -4.27
C ARG A 207 0.48 16.18 -5.08
N GLY A 208 1.74 16.04 -4.67
CA GLY A 208 2.90 16.48 -5.45
C GLY A 208 2.95 15.80 -6.81
N ILE A 209 2.85 14.46 -6.84
CA ILE A 209 2.83 13.68 -8.09
C ILE A 209 1.67 14.11 -8.99
N ILE A 210 0.45 14.24 -8.42
CA ILE A 210 -0.74 14.60 -9.20
C ILE A 210 -0.62 15.99 -9.82
N ARG A 211 0.00 16.94 -9.11
CA ARG A 211 0.23 18.30 -9.62
C ARG A 211 1.24 18.31 -10.76
N ASP A 212 2.31 17.53 -10.65
CA ASP A 212 3.40 17.53 -11.63
C ASP A 212 3.04 16.75 -12.93
N ASP A 213 1.95 16.00 -12.91
CA ASP A 213 1.41 15.24 -14.06
C ASP A 213 0.32 16.00 -14.85
N LYS A 214 -0.03 17.24 -14.44
CA LYS A 214 -0.97 18.13 -15.13
C LYS A 214 -0.27 18.96 -16.21
#